data_AF-A0A929H429-F1
#
_entry.id   AF-A0A929H429-F1
#
_cell.length_a   1.000
_cell.length_b   1.000
_cell.length_c   1.000
_cell.angle_alpha   90.00
_cell.angle_beta   90.00
_cell.angle_gamma   90.00
#
_symmetry.space_group_name_H-M   'P 1'
#
loop_
_entity.id
_entity.type
_entity.pdbx_description
1 polymer ?
#
loop_
_entity_poly.entity_id
_entity_poly.type
_entity_poly.pdbx_seq_one_letter_code
_entity_poly.pdbx_strand_id
1 'polypeptide(L)'
;MKNKALSLLGIFVAFLFLFSACEKTEIEKANEDYNFNDVIPMIFDFTGPTVLPASGLGSVEYRCVYRGGSTYSFTTEGHNATITIKEGYPNIAEVAWDQSSVDVQAKLFVVETTSGGKTSDPDTLAITLTAFCPLVDLNDLVGTWTGDDSEGNATQVVTFVDGSNFMINGLNVGWMVGYWGEVIVDQVPLVMIMNENGTLEIELQYYMETTWNGAPQPIYSIAATGVWDNCLKTMTIDYDLYQGGSVLTSITENITLVP
;
A
#
# COMPACT_ATOMS: atom_id res chain seq x y z
N MET A 1 39.52 -20.42 79.02
CA MET A 1 38.11 -19.96 78.98
C MET A 1 37.89 -18.62 78.24
N LYS A 2 38.90 -17.74 78.09
CA LYS A 2 38.72 -16.43 77.40
C LYS A 2 38.43 -16.49 75.88
N ASN A 3 38.84 -17.54 75.17
CA ASN A 3 38.66 -17.59 73.69
C ASN A 3 37.26 -18.04 73.25
N LYS A 4 36.46 -18.69 74.11
CA LYS A 4 35.10 -19.15 73.75
C LYS A 4 34.07 -18.01 73.77
N ALA A 5 34.23 -17.04 74.65
CA ALA A 5 33.34 -15.87 74.72
C ALA A 5 33.49 -14.94 73.52
N LEU A 6 34.72 -14.75 73.02
CA LEU A 6 35.00 -13.93 71.84
C LEU A 6 34.45 -14.57 70.54
N SER A 7 34.51 -15.90 70.45
CA SER A 7 33.94 -16.67 69.33
C SER A 7 32.41 -16.61 69.29
N LEU A 8 31.74 -16.71 70.45
CA LEU A 8 30.28 -16.57 70.52
C LEU A 8 29.82 -15.14 70.18
N LEU A 9 30.57 -14.13 70.58
CA LEU A 9 30.27 -12.73 70.24
C LEU A 9 30.41 -12.48 68.72
N GLY A 10 31.42 -13.07 68.08
CA GLY A 10 31.60 -12.98 66.62
C GLY A 10 30.43 -13.60 65.84
N ILE A 11 29.94 -14.77 66.28
CA ILE A 11 28.77 -15.41 65.67
C ILE A 11 27.50 -14.57 65.87
N PHE A 12 27.31 -14.01 67.06
CA PHE A 12 26.14 -13.18 67.37
C PHE A 12 26.12 -11.86 66.58
N VAL A 13 27.29 -11.23 66.40
CA VAL A 13 27.45 -10.02 65.57
C VAL A 13 27.23 -10.34 64.09
N ALA A 14 27.75 -11.47 63.59
CA ALA A 14 27.49 -11.92 62.21
C ALA A 14 26.00 -12.23 61.97
N PHE A 15 25.30 -12.79 62.96
CA PHE A 15 23.85 -13.03 62.90
C PHE A 15 23.06 -11.71 62.88
N LEU A 16 23.46 -10.70 63.64
CA LEU A 16 22.85 -9.35 63.62
C LEU A 16 22.97 -8.65 62.25
N PHE A 17 24.08 -8.83 61.54
CA PHE A 17 24.25 -8.29 60.19
C PHE A 17 23.44 -9.03 59.11
N LEU A 18 23.01 -10.28 59.35
CA LEU A 18 22.14 -11.01 58.42
C LEU A 18 20.68 -10.53 58.46
N PHE A 19 20.23 -9.91 59.55
CA PHE A 19 18.85 -9.39 59.67
C PHE A 19 18.68 -7.94 59.19
N SER A 20 19.75 -7.13 59.14
CA SER A 20 19.65 -5.76 58.61
C SER A 20 19.56 -5.71 57.07
N ALA A 21 19.73 -6.85 56.39
CA ALA A 21 19.61 -6.98 54.94
C ALA A 21 18.20 -7.40 54.48
N CYS A 22 17.23 -7.56 55.40
CA CYS A 22 15.85 -7.91 55.07
C CYS A 22 14.90 -6.70 55.01
N GLU A 23 15.38 -5.47 55.19
CA GLU A 23 14.55 -4.30 54.92
C GLU A 23 14.38 -4.13 53.41
N LYS A 24 13.13 -3.95 52.97
CA LYS A 24 12.83 -3.58 51.60
C LYS A 24 13.62 -2.33 51.24
N THR A 25 14.27 -2.38 50.09
CA THR A 25 14.90 -1.23 49.47
C THR A 25 13.86 -0.13 49.26
N GLU A 26 14.29 1.13 49.18
CA GLU A 26 13.38 2.26 48.93
C GLU A 26 12.59 2.08 47.61
N ILE A 27 13.16 1.37 46.63
CA ILE A 27 12.47 1.07 45.37
C ILE A 27 11.36 0.01 45.56
N GLU A 28 11.56 -0.99 46.42
CA GLU A 28 10.55 -1.98 46.75
C GLU A 28 9.40 -1.37 47.56
N LYS A 29 9.72 -0.51 48.54
CA LYS A 29 8.70 0.25 49.27
C LYS A 29 7.90 1.15 48.33
N ALA A 30 8.57 1.89 47.44
CA ALA A 30 7.90 2.74 46.46
C ALA A 30 7.02 1.94 45.48
N ASN A 31 7.42 0.72 45.10
CA ASN A 31 6.61 -0.16 44.26
C ASN A 31 5.38 -0.70 45.00
N GLU A 32 5.48 -0.96 46.31
CA GLU A 32 4.35 -1.40 47.13
C GLU A 32 3.35 -0.28 47.43
N ASP A 33 3.87 0.95 47.63
CA ASP A 33 3.06 2.14 47.80
C ASP A 33 2.47 2.65 46.47
N TYR A 34 2.88 2.09 45.33
CA TYR A 34 2.38 2.48 44.01
C TYR A 34 0.92 2.04 43.82
N ASN A 35 0.01 3.01 43.87
CA ASN A 35 -1.40 2.78 43.62
C ASN A 35 -1.74 2.96 42.13
N PHE A 36 -1.92 1.84 41.41
CA PHE A 36 -2.35 1.84 40.01
C PHE A 36 -3.70 2.55 39.80
N ASN A 37 -4.52 2.68 40.84
CA ASN A 37 -5.77 3.41 40.75
C ASN A 37 -5.57 4.93 40.67
N ASP A 38 -4.42 5.49 41.02
CA ASP A 38 -4.19 6.94 40.93
C ASP A 38 -3.69 7.36 39.54
N VAL A 39 -3.39 6.39 38.67
CA VAL A 39 -2.97 6.65 37.30
C VAL A 39 -4.12 7.20 36.48
N ILE A 40 -3.90 8.38 35.87
CA ILE A 40 -4.82 8.96 34.90
C ILE A 40 -4.39 8.45 33.50
N PRO A 41 -5.22 7.63 32.83
CA PRO A 41 -4.93 7.17 31.47
C PRO A 41 -4.97 8.34 30.48
N MET A 42 -4.05 8.33 29.52
CA MET A 42 -3.95 9.33 28.47
C MET A 42 -3.15 8.76 27.31
N ILE A 43 -3.68 8.95 26.10
CA ILE A 43 -2.97 8.63 24.87
C ILE A 43 -1.96 9.73 24.58
N PHE A 44 -0.75 9.31 24.23
CA PHE A 44 0.32 10.21 23.80
C PHE A 44 0.82 9.77 22.43
N ASP A 45 0.99 10.74 21.52
CA ASP A 45 1.64 10.58 20.21
C ASP A 45 1.01 9.46 19.35
N PHE A 46 -0.31 9.49 19.19
CA PHE A 46 -1.01 8.56 18.30
C PHE A 46 -0.69 8.92 16.84
N THR A 47 0.05 8.04 16.16
CA THR A 47 0.62 8.30 14.84
C THR A 47 0.48 7.10 13.89
N GLY A 48 0.49 7.40 12.59
CA GLY A 48 0.48 6.44 11.48
C GLY A 48 0.13 7.13 10.15
N PRO A 49 0.03 6.39 9.04
CA PRO A 49 -0.35 6.96 7.75
C PRO A 49 -1.77 7.55 7.76
N THR A 50 -1.91 8.77 7.24
CA THR A 50 -3.21 9.48 7.16
C THR A 50 -3.77 9.53 5.75
N VAL A 51 -2.99 9.11 4.74
CA VAL A 51 -3.43 8.97 3.34
C VAL A 51 -2.89 7.65 2.80
N LEU A 52 -3.77 6.78 2.32
CA LEU A 52 -3.41 5.46 1.76
C LEU A 52 -4.54 4.93 0.86
N PRO A 53 -4.24 4.00 -0.07
CA PRO A 53 -5.29 3.37 -0.87
C PRO A 53 -6.18 2.45 -0.03
N ALA A 54 -7.49 2.50 -0.27
CA ALA A 54 -8.45 1.52 0.23
C ALA A 54 -8.36 0.23 -0.59
N SER A 55 -7.19 -0.41 -0.59
CA SER A 55 -6.94 -1.55 -1.48
C SER A 55 -7.56 -2.85 -1.01
N GLY A 56 -7.82 -2.99 0.30
CA GLY A 56 -8.05 -4.30 0.91
C GLY A 56 -6.80 -5.17 0.96
N LEU A 57 -5.65 -4.65 0.52
CA LEU A 57 -4.39 -5.37 0.39
C LEU A 57 -3.39 -4.85 1.42
N GLY A 58 -3.00 -5.74 2.33
CA GLY A 58 -1.99 -5.47 3.34
C GLY A 58 -2.50 -4.69 4.56
N SER A 59 -1.59 -4.51 5.51
CA SER A 59 -1.82 -3.77 6.75
C SER A 59 -0.77 -2.68 6.91
N VAL A 60 -1.16 -1.57 7.52
CA VAL A 60 -0.23 -0.50 7.91
C VAL A 60 -0.20 -0.37 9.44
N GLU A 61 0.94 0.06 9.96
CA GLU A 61 1.17 0.14 11.40
C GLU A 61 0.75 1.51 11.95
N TYR A 62 -0.02 1.50 13.03
CA TYR A 62 -0.35 2.66 13.85
C TYR A 62 0.14 2.42 15.28
N ARG A 63 0.56 3.49 15.96
CA ARG A 63 1.17 3.38 17.28
C ARG A 63 0.92 4.62 18.14
N CYS A 64 0.94 4.42 19.46
CA CYS A 64 1.03 5.49 20.45
C CYS A 64 2.15 5.17 21.45
N VAL A 65 2.48 6.08 22.36
CA VAL A 65 3.48 5.83 23.41
C VAL A 65 3.00 4.71 24.34
N TYR A 66 3.87 3.74 24.57
CA TYR A 66 3.60 2.62 25.48
C TYR A 66 3.74 3.04 26.94
N ARG A 67 2.78 2.61 27.77
CA ARG A 67 2.84 2.65 29.22
C ARG A 67 2.84 1.22 29.76
N GLY A 68 3.83 0.89 30.58
CA GLY A 68 3.99 -0.44 31.15
C GLY A 68 2.74 -0.91 31.91
N GLY A 69 2.22 -2.07 31.55
CA GLY A 69 1.05 -2.69 32.18
C GLY A 69 -0.30 -2.23 31.62
N SER A 70 -0.32 -1.18 30.78
CA SER A 70 -1.53 -0.77 30.08
C SER A 70 -1.85 -1.70 28.90
N THR A 71 -3.14 -1.80 28.58
CA THR A 71 -3.66 -2.39 27.35
C THR A 71 -4.27 -1.31 26.48
N TYR A 72 -4.38 -1.57 25.17
CA TYR A 72 -4.92 -0.60 24.22
C TYR A 72 -5.97 -1.27 23.34
N SER A 73 -7.03 -0.54 23.04
CA SER A 73 -8.08 -0.95 22.11
C SER A 73 -8.14 0.04 20.97
N PHE A 74 -8.15 -0.48 19.74
CA PHE A 74 -8.26 0.32 18.53
C PHE A 74 -9.60 0.02 17.85
N THR A 75 -10.25 1.04 17.32
CA THR A 75 -11.55 0.92 16.61
C THR A 75 -11.60 1.91 15.45
N THR A 76 -12.46 1.65 14.45
CA THR A 76 -12.64 2.55 13.30
C THR A 76 -14.05 3.11 13.20
N GLU A 77 -14.18 4.25 12.53
CA GLU A 77 -15.45 4.86 12.10
C GLU A 77 -15.31 5.30 10.63
N GLY A 78 -16.41 5.28 9.88
CA GLY A 78 -16.47 5.76 8.49
C GLY A 78 -16.06 4.73 7.45
N HIS A 79 -15.15 3.81 7.79
CA HIS A 79 -14.81 2.65 6.95
C HIS A 79 -14.39 1.46 7.81
N ASN A 80 -14.64 0.25 7.31
CA ASN A 80 -14.29 -0.97 8.00
C ASN A 80 -12.79 -1.30 7.86
N ALA A 81 -12.24 -1.96 8.87
CA ALA A 81 -10.89 -2.48 8.85
C ALA A 81 -10.77 -3.72 9.72
N THR A 82 -9.82 -4.57 9.38
CA THR A 82 -9.31 -5.60 10.29
C THR A 82 -8.15 -5.04 11.09
N ILE A 83 -8.21 -5.14 12.42
CA ILE A 83 -7.20 -4.62 13.34
C ILE A 83 -6.55 -5.78 14.07
N THR A 84 -5.23 -5.88 13.99
CA THR A 84 -4.43 -6.85 14.73
C THR A 84 -3.47 -6.12 15.66
N ILE A 85 -3.51 -6.42 16.96
CA ILE A 85 -2.56 -5.87 17.93
C ILE A 85 -1.24 -6.65 17.83
N LYS A 86 -0.12 -5.94 17.71
CA LYS A 86 1.19 -6.55 17.57
C LYS A 86 1.59 -7.28 18.85
N GLU A 87 1.99 -8.55 18.71
CA GLU A 87 2.41 -9.36 19.84
C GLU A 87 3.57 -8.71 20.60
N GLY A 88 3.46 -8.62 21.93
CA GLY A 88 4.44 -7.98 22.80
C GLY A 88 4.42 -6.45 22.81
N TYR A 89 3.66 -5.81 21.92
CA TYR A 89 3.55 -4.35 21.80
C TYR A 89 2.10 -3.91 21.73
N PRO A 90 1.37 -3.89 22.87
CA PRO A 90 -0.07 -3.65 22.87
C PRO A 90 -0.46 -2.25 22.37
N ASN A 91 0.48 -1.30 22.37
CA ASN A 91 0.32 0.06 21.87
C ASN A 91 0.52 0.19 20.35
N ILE A 92 0.71 -0.91 19.63
CA ILE A 92 0.91 -0.95 18.18
C ILE A 92 -0.18 -1.83 17.55
N ALA A 93 -0.88 -1.28 16.56
CA ALA A 93 -1.89 -1.98 15.78
C ALA A 93 -1.49 -2.04 14.30
N GLU A 94 -1.60 -3.22 13.71
CA GLU A 94 -1.58 -3.43 12.26
C GLU A 94 -3.02 -3.36 11.76
N VAL A 95 -3.32 -2.37 10.92
CA VAL A 95 -4.66 -2.08 10.43
C VAL A 95 -4.71 -2.33 8.92
N ALA A 96 -5.54 -3.28 8.52
CA ALA A 96 -5.86 -3.58 7.12
C ALA A 96 -7.25 -3.00 6.80
N TRP A 97 -7.29 -1.91 6.05
CA TRP A 97 -8.55 -1.28 5.63
C TRP A 97 -9.24 -2.10 4.54
N ASP A 98 -10.56 -2.22 4.64
CA ASP A 98 -11.35 -2.90 3.61
C ASP A 98 -11.21 -2.16 2.27
N GLN A 99 -11.41 -2.88 1.16
CA GLN A 99 -11.35 -2.28 -0.15
C GLN A 99 -12.48 -1.25 -0.36
N SER A 100 -12.20 -0.15 -1.08
CA SER A 100 -13.21 0.82 -1.52
C SER A 100 -12.96 1.29 -2.94
N SER A 101 -14.01 1.30 -3.77
CA SER A 101 -13.98 1.83 -5.15
C SER A 101 -14.22 3.34 -5.22
N VAL A 102 -14.35 4.00 -4.07
CA VAL A 102 -14.53 5.45 -3.95
C VAL A 102 -13.64 5.99 -2.84
N ASP A 103 -13.27 7.26 -2.93
CA ASP A 103 -12.58 7.94 -1.85
C ASP A 103 -13.48 7.97 -0.60
N VAL A 104 -12.93 7.56 0.54
CA VAL A 104 -13.65 7.56 1.81
C VAL A 104 -12.84 8.24 2.90
N GLN A 105 -13.54 8.92 3.81
CA GLN A 105 -12.95 9.46 5.02
C GLN A 105 -13.23 8.50 6.16
N ALA A 106 -12.18 8.08 6.86
CA ALA A 106 -12.23 7.20 8.00
C ALA A 106 -11.58 7.86 9.22
N LYS A 107 -11.87 7.30 10.39
CA LYS A 107 -11.18 7.63 11.62
C LYS A 107 -10.71 6.36 12.28
N LEU A 108 -9.52 6.40 12.86
CA LEU A 108 -9.01 5.38 13.76
C LEU A 108 -8.97 5.97 15.17
N PHE A 109 -9.49 5.24 16.14
CA PHE A 109 -9.51 5.61 17.55
C PHE A 109 -8.62 4.68 18.35
N VAL A 110 -8.02 5.19 19.41
CA VAL A 110 -7.30 4.39 20.40
C VAL A 110 -7.72 4.78 21.81
N VAL A 111 -7.91 3.77 22.65
CA VAL A 111 -8.22 3.92 24.09
C VAL A 111 -7.21 3.13 24.89
N GLU A 112 -6.62 3.75 25.91
CA GLU A 112 -5.75 3.10 26.89
C GLU A 112 -6.60 2.60 28.07
N THR A 113 -6.35 1.37 28.54
CA THR A 113 -6.81 0.89 29.85
C THR A 113 -5.61 0.58 30.73
N THR A 114 -5.47 1.27 31.87
CA THR A 114 -4.36 1.06 32.82
C THR A 114 -4.50 -0.28 33.55
N SER A 115 -3.42 -0.74 34.21
CA SER A 115 -3.48 -1.92 35.10
C SER A 115 -4.51 -1.80 36.23
N GLY A 116 -4.89 -0.57 36.61
CA GLY A 116 -5.94 -0.29 37.59
C GLY A 116 -7.36 -0.31 37.01
N GLY A 117 -7.52 -0.62 35.72
CA GLY A 117 -8.82 -0.69 35.04
C GLY A 117 -9.43 0.65 34.64
N LYS A 118 -8.68 1.76 34.74
CA LYS A 118 -9.13 3.08 34.29
C LYS A 118 -8.90 3.23 32.78
N THR A 119 -9.87 3.82 32.08
CA THR A 119 -9.83 4.05 30.63
C THR A 119 -9.60 5.51 30.28
N SER A 120 -8.82 5.81 29.24
CA SER A 120 -8.69 7.19 28.72
C SER A 120 -9.94 7.61 27.96
N ASP A 121 -10.07 8.92 27.71
CA ASP A 121 -10.86 9.37 26.57
C ASP A 121 -10.21 8.85 25.26
N PRO A 122 -11.00 8.57 24.20
CA PRO A 122 -10.43 8.16 22.92
C PRO A 122 -9.61 9.27 22.28
N ASP A 123 -8.42 8.93 21.78
CA ASP A 123 -7.68 9.78 20.84
C ASP A 123 -7.96 9.32 19.41
N THR A 124 -7.87 10.24 18.44
CA THR A 124 -8.39 10.02 17.08
C THR A 124 -7.40 10.48 16.02
N LEU A 125 -7.24 9.64 14.98
CA LEU A 125 -6.59 10.01 13.72
C LEU A 125 -7.61 10.04 12.58
N ALA A 126 -7.65 11.14 11.84
CA ALA A 126 -8.41 11.25 10.60
C ALA A 126 -7.59 10.67 9.44
N ILE A 127 -8.24 9.87 8.60
CA ILE A 127 -7.60 9.09 7.54
C ILE A 127 -8.39 9.27 6.25
N THR A 128 -7.70 9.66 5.18
CA THR A 128 -8.24 9.68 3.82
C THR A 128 -7.83 8.40 3.12
N LEU A 129 -8.81 7.57 2.77
CA LEU A 129 -8.57 6.37 1.97
C LEU A 129 -8.94 6.66 0.52
N THR A 130 -7.98 6.56 -0.38
CA THR A 130 -8.21 6.80 -1.82
C THR A 130 -8.84 5.56 -2.46
N ALA A 131 -9.72 5.78 -3.44
CA ALA A 131 -10.35 4.72 -4.22
C ALA A 131 -9.29 3.76 -4.80
N PHE A 132 -9.61 2.48 -4.81
CA PHE A 132 -8.80 1.44 -5.42
C PHE A 132 -9.71 0.33 -5.93
N CYS A 133 -9.66 -0.01 -7.22
CA CYS A 133 -10.36 -1.16 -7.76
C CYS A 133 -9.34 -2.20 -8.22
N PRO A 134 -9.18 -3.34 -7.52
CA PRO A 134 -8.24 -4.37 -7.94
C PRO A 134 -8.64 -4.93 -9.32
N LEU A 135 -7.66 -5.32 -10.14
CA LEU A 135 -7.93 -6.16 -11.31
C LEU A 135 -8.37 -7.53 -10.83
N VAL A 136 -9.64 -7.87 -11.02
CA VAL A 136 -10.16 -9.20 -10.64
C VAL A 136 -10.02 -10.17 -11.80
N ASP A 137 -10.35 -9.73 -13.01
CA ASP A 137 -10.25 -10.53 -14.24
C ASP A 137 -9.79 -9.63 -15.41
N LEU A 138 -8.82 -10.10 -16.19
CA LEU A 138 -8.40 -9.45 -17.44
C LEU A 138 -9.55 -9.34 -18.45
N ASN A 139 -10.53 -10.25 -18.38
CA ASN A 139 -11.73 -10.16 -19.22
C ASN A 139 -12.53 -8.88 -18.97
N ASP A 140 -12.42 -8.25 -17.79
CA ASP A 140 -13.08 -6.98 -17.48
C ASP A 140 -12.45 -5.78 -18.21
N LEU A 141 -11.37 -6.01 -18.95
CA LEU A 141 -10.66 -5.02 -19.76
C LEU A 141 -10.69 -5.38 -21.26
N VAL A 142 -11.40 -6.43 -21.67
CA VAL A 142 -11.55 -6.82 -23.07
C VAL A 142 -12.62 -5.96 -23.74
N GLY A 143 -12.30 -5.37 -24.89
CA GLY A 143 -13.26 -4.62 -25.68
C GLY A 143 -12.65 -3.53 -26.54
N THR A 144 -13.52 -2.68 -27.08
CA THR A 144 -13.12 -1.49 -27.83
C THR A 144 -12.92 -0.33 -26.88
N TRP A 145 -11.89 0.47 -27.13
CA TRP A 145 -11.59 1.66 -26.38
C TRP A 145 -11.91 2.91 -27.20
N THR A 146 -12.18 4.01 -26.51
CA THR A 146 -12.49 5.32 -27.09
C THR A 146 -11.63 6.39 -26.45
N GLY A 147 -11.34 7.45 -27.19
CA GLY A 147 -10.42 8.50 -26.76
C GLY A 147 -9.58 8.97 -27.92
N ASP A 148 -8.53 9.73 -27.62
CA ASP A 148 -7.67 10.36 -28.61
C ASP A 148 -6.21 10.20 -28.20
N ASP A 149 -5.35 10.16 -29.22
CA ASP A 149 -3.90 10.26 -29.04
C ASP A 149 -3.44 11.72 -28.84
N SER A 150 -2.18 11.91 -28.47
CA SER A 150 -1.59 13.23 -28.24
C SER A 150 -1.46 14.09 -29.50
N GLU A 151 -1.65 13.49 -30.68
CA GLU A 151 -1.68 14.14 -31.99
C GLU A 151 -3.12 14.52 -32.42
N GLY A 152 -4.13 14.16 -31.61
CA GLY A 152 -5.54 14.43 -31.86
C GLY A 152 -6.24 13.46 -32.80
N ASN A 153 -5.66 12.27 -33.06
CA ASN A 153 -6.34 11.21 -33.78
C ASN A 153 -7.19 10.38 -32.82
N ALA A 154 -8.40 10.03 -33.25
CA ALA A 154 -9.24 9.11 -32.51
C ALA A 154 -8.56 7.73 -32.40
N THR A 155 -8.58 7.16 -31.20
CA THR A 155 -8.02 5.83 -30.94
C THR A 155 -8.75 4.76 -31.77
N GLN A 156 -8.02 3.72 -32.14
CA GLN A 156 -8.57 2.50 -32.74
C GLN A 156 -8.31 1.28 -31.86
N VAL A 157 -8.03 1.53 -30.57
CA VAL A 157 -7.57 0.50 -29.65
C VAL A 157 -8.66 -0.53 -29.36
N VAL A 158 -8.29 -1.80 -29.48
CA VAL A 158 -9.08 -2.96 -29.08
C VAL A 158 -8.19 -3.90 -28.27
N THR A 159 -8.71 -4.38 -27.15
CA THR A 159 -8.06 -5.35 -26.28
C THR A 159 -8.82 -6.68 -26.28
N PHE A 160 -8.11 -7.78 -26.13
CA PHE A 160 -8.68 -9.13 -26.07
C PHE A 160 -7.72 -10.10 -25.38
N VAL A 161 -8.19 -11.29 -25.03
CA VAL A 161 -7.35 -12.37 -24.48
C VAL A 161 -7.06 -13.39 -25.57
N ASP A 162 -5.80 -13.76 -25.75
CA ASP A 162 -5.36 -14.89 -26.57
C ASP A 162 -4.54 -15.87 -25.72
N GLY A 163 -5.14 -17.02 -25.41
CA GLY A 163 -4.58 -17.99 -24.48
C GLY A 163 -4.40 -17.39 -23.08
N SER A 164 -3.15 -17.25 -22.63
CA SER A 164 -2.79 -16.63 -21.35
C SER A 164 -2.36 -15.16 -21.48
N ASN A 165 -2.35 -14.61 -22.69
CA ASN A 165 -1.83 -13.28 -22.96
C ASN A 165 -2.98 -12.27 -23.09
N PHE A 166 -2.80 -11.11 -22.47
CA PHE A 166 -3.64 -9.96 -22.71
C PHE A 166 -3.07 -9.18 -23.90
N MET A 167 -3.89 -8.98 -24.92
CA MET A 167 -3.49 -8.44 -26.21
C MET A 167 -4.09 -7.05 -26.40
N ILE A 168 -3.34 -6.16 -27.04
CA ILE A 168 -3.79 -4.84 -27.48
C ILE A 168 -3.47 -4.65 -28.95
N ASN A 169 -4.39 -4.06 -29.70
CA ASN A 169 -4.20 -3.71 -31.11
C ASN A 169 -4.75 -2.30 -31.37
N GLY A 170 -4.30 -1.65 -32.45
CA GLY A 170 -4.89 -0.39 -32.92
C GLY A 170 -4.18 0.89 -32.47
N LEU A 171 -3.12 0.80 -31.66
CA LEU A 171 -2.26 1.93 -31.32
C LEU A 171 -1.68 2.58 -32.57
N ASN A 172 -1.62 3.91 -32.62
CA ASN A 172 -0.96 4.67 -33.70
C ASN A 172 -1.50 4.48 -35.14
N VAL A 173 -2.60 3.74 -35.33
CA VAL A 173 -3.16 3.49 -36.68
C VAL A 173 -3.68 4.78 -37.30
N GLY A 174 -4.31 5.64 -36.49
CA GLY A 174 -4.84 6.93 -36.95
C GLY A 174 -3.74 7.85 -37.50
N TRP A 175 -2.64 7.99 -36.77
CA TRP A 175 -1.49 8.77 -37.22
C TRP A 175 -0.82 8.19 -38.47
N MET A 176 -0.66 6.86 -38.53
CA MET A 176 -0.01 6.17 -39.66
C MET A 176 -0.78 6.39 -40.98
N VAL A 177 -2.09 6.21 -40.96
CA VAL A 177 -2.94 6.34 -42.15
C VAL A 177 -3.28 7.81 -42.44
N GLY A 178 -3.38 8.64 -41.40
CA GLY A 178 -3.78 10.04 -41.49
C GLY A 178 -2.61 10.99 -41.78
N TYR A 179 -1.79 11.25 -40.77
CA TYR A 179 -0.69 12.22 -40.85
C TYR A 179 0.42 11.74 -41.78
N TRP A 180 0.84 10.48 -41.61
CA TRP A 180 1.93 9.91 -42.37
C TRP A 180 1.48 9.48 -43.77
N GLY A 181 0.23 8.99 -43.89
CA GLY A 181 -0.41 8.65 -45.15
C GLY A 181 0.04 7.31 -45.75
N GLU A 182 0.58 6.43 -44.92
CA GLU A 182 1.02 5.10 -45.35
C GLU A 182 -0.13 4.09 -45.33
N VAL A 183 0.01 3.07 -46.18
CA VAL A 183 -0.93 1.93 -46.21
C VAL A 183 -0.34 0.80 -45.37
N ILE A 184 -1.03 0.45 -44.30
CA ILE A 184 -0.72 -0.73 -43.47
C ILE A 184 -1.01 -1.99 -44.29
N VAL A 185 0.01 -2.84 -44.47
CA VAL A 185 -0.10 -4.09 -45.23
C VAL A 185 -0.14 -5.32 -44.34
N ASP A 186 0.48 -5.25 -43.16
CA ASP A 186 0.39 -6.25 -42.11
C ASP A 186 0.43 -5.55 -40.75
N GLN A 187 -0.30 -6.10 -39.78
CA GLN A 187 -0.35 -5.59 -38.42
C GLN A 187 -0.67 -6.72 -37.46
N VAL A 188 0.14 -6.85 -36.40
CA VAL A 188 -0.08 -7.84 -35.35
C VAL A 188 -0.46 -7.18 -34.02
N PRO A 189 -1.33 -7.83 -33.23
CA PRO A 189 -1.58 -7.43 -31.85
C PRO A 189 -0.32 -7.56 -30.98
N LEU A 190 -0.20 -6.69 -29.99
CA LEU A 190 0.91 -6.64 -29.04
C LEU A 190 0.51 -7.32 -27.73
N VAL A 191 1.44 -8.03 -27.09
CA VAL A 191 1.24 -8.52 -25.72
C VAL A 191 1.42 -7.36 -24.74
N MET A 192 0.44 -7.18 -23.86
CA MET A 192 0.43 -6.14 -22.82
C MET A 192 0.34 -6.79 -21.44
N ILE A 193 1.22 -6.37 -20.53
CA ILE A 193 1.26 -6.83 -19.15
C ILE A 193 0.50 -5.82 -18.29
N MET A 194 -0.55 -6.27 -17.60
CA MET A 194 -1.29 -5.47 -16.63
C MET A 194 -0.79 -5.80 -15.23
N ASN A 195 -0.30 -4.79 -14.51
CA ASN A 195 0.20 -4.96 -13.15
C ASN A 195 -0.90 -4.65 -12.12
N GLU A 196 -0.88 -5.37 -11.00
CA GLU A 196 -1.83 -5.21 -9.88
C GLU A 196 -1.76 -3.82 -9.22
N ASN A 197 -0.65 -3.10 -9.39
CA ASN A 197 -0.42 -1.77 -8.85
C ASN A 197 -1.00 -0.63 -9.73
N GLY A 198 -1.75 -0.96 -10.79
CA GLY A 198 -2.34 0.05 -11.69
C GLY A 198 -1.41 0.51 -12.82
N THR A 199 -0.27 -0.15 -13.05
CA THR A 199 0.60 0.13 -14.21
C THR A 199 0.46 -0.92 -15.31
N LEU A 200 0.94 -0.62 -16.50
CA LEU A 200 1.04 -1.56 -17.62
C LEU A 200 2.36 -1.42 -18.37
N GLU A 201 2.72 -2.46 -19.12
CA GLU A 201 3.93 -2.50 -19.96
C GLU A 201 3.68 -3.28 -21.26
N ILE A 202 4.28 -2.80 -22.34
CA ILE A 202 4.44 -3.50 -23.62
C ILE A 202 5.93 -3.50 -23.93
N GLU A 203 6.58 -4.66 -23.82
CA GLU A 203 7.98 -4.80 -24.25
C GLU A 203 8.09 -4.53 -25.75
N LEU A 204 9.29 -4.16 -26.22
CA LEU A 204 9.55 -3.89 -27.64
C LEU A 204 9.17 -5.09 -28.51
N GLN A 205 8.13 -4.94 -29.31
CA GLN A 205 7.55 -6.01 -30.14
C GLN A 205 7.37 -5.52 -31.57
N TYR A 206 7.49 -6.43 -32.54
CA TYR A 206 7.07 -6.19 -33.92
C TYR A 206 5.59 -5.77 -33.93
N TYR A 207 5.26 -4.76 -34.72
CA TYR A 207 3.90 -4.22 -34.75
C TYR A 207 3.26 -4.23 -36.13
N MET A 208 3.90 -3.60 -37.12
CA MET A 208 3.31 -3.49 -38.46
C MET A 208 4.33 -3.34 -39.58
N GLU A 209 3.88 -3.66 -40.78
CA GLU A 209 4.52 -3.32 -42.05
C GLU A 209 3.60 -2.39 -42.85
N THR A 210 4.21 -1.44 -43.55
CA THR A 210 3.49 -0.44 -44.32
C THR A 210 4.12 -0.23 -45.70
N THR A 211 3.40 0.49 -46.56
CA THR A 211 3.93 1.00 -47.83
C THR A 211 3.63 2.49 -48.01
N TRP A 212 4.57 3.20 -48.62
CA TRP A 212 4.40 4.57 -49.10
C TRP A 212 4.48 4.59 -50.62
N ASN A 213 3.40 5.00 -51.30
CA ASN A 213 3.29 4.94 -52.76
C ASN A 213 3.65 3.55 -53.35
N GLY A 214 3.29 2.48 -52.63
CA GLY A 214 3.57 1.09 -53.00
C GLY A 214 5.00 0.60 -52.71
N ALA A 215 5.88 1.45 -52.18
CA ALA A 215 7.21 1.05 -51.74
C ALA A 215 7.18 0.59 -50.27
N PRO A 216 7.66 -0.62 -49.94
CA PRO A 216 7.78 -1.10 -48.56
C PRO A 216 8.62 -0.15 -47.70
N GLN A 217 8.16 0.08 -46.48
CA GLN A 217 8.90 0.83 -45.48
C GLN A 217 9.70 -0.09 -44.56
N PRO A 218 10.69 0.43 -43.83
CA PRO A 218 11.29 -0.31 -42.72
C PRO A 218 10.21 -0.73 -41.72
N ILE A 219 10.40 -1.90 -41.13
CA ILE A 219 9.50 -2.49 -40.13
C ILE A 219 9.29 -1.55 -38.96
N TYR A 220 8.04 -1.53 -38.48
CA TYR A 220 7.65 -0.82 -37.27
C TYR A 220 7.54 -1.76 -36.07
N SER A 221 7.96 -1.27 -34.92
CA SER A 221 7.82 -1.92 -33.62
C SER A 221 7.35 -0.92 -32.57
N ILE A 222 6.68 -1.40 -31.52
CA ILE A 222 6.20 -0.58 -30.42
C ILE A 222 6.76 -1.10 -29.10
N ALA A 223 7.13 -0.17 -28.22
CA ALA A 223 7.25 -0.40 -26.79
C ALA A 223 6.42 0.64 -26.05
N ALA A 224 5.83 0.27 -24.91
CA ALA A 224 4.95 1.17 -24.17
C ALA A 224 4.99 0.95 -22.67
N THR A 225 4.65 2.00 -21.94
CA THR A 225 4.34 1.95 -20.51
C THR A 225 3.08 2.76 -20.27
N GLY A 226 2.40 2.52 -19.15
CA GLY A 226 1.23 3.31 -18.85
C GLY A 226 0.65 3.06 -17.48
N VAL A 227 -0.47 3.72 -17.24
CA VAL A 227 -1.31 3.55 -16.06
C VAL A 227 -2.72 3.21 -16.49
N TRP A 228 -3.40 2.44 -15.66
CA TRP A 228 -4.78 2.05 -15.88
C TRP A 228 -5.57 2.14 -14.59
N ASP A 229 -6.85 2.48 -14.72
CA ASP A 229 -7.78 2.64 -13.62
C ASP A 229 -8.95 1.66 -13.82
N ASN A 230 -9.01 0.63 -12.97
CA ASN A 230 -10.10 -0.35 -13.06
C ASN A 230 -11.46 0.22 -12.66
N CYS A 231 -11.51 1.25 -11.80
CA CYS A 231 -12.75 1.87 -11.37
C CYS A 231 -13.36 2.67 -12.52
N LEU A 232 -12.53 3.48 -13.19
CA LEU A 232 -12.97 4.35 -14.28
C LEU A 232 -12.96 3.65 -15.63
N LYS A 233 -12.35 2.47 -15.72
CA LYS A 233 -12.10 1.74 -16.97
C LYS A 233 -11.36 2.62 -17.98
N THR A 234 -10.38 3.38 -17.48
CA THR A 234 -9.52 4.26 -18.26
C THR A 234 -8.09 3.74 -18.30
N MET A 235 -7.38 4.12 -19.35
CA MET A 235 -5.97 3.80 -19.54
C MET A 235 -5.27 5.00 -20.17
N THR A 236 -4.11 5.36 -19.64
CA THR A 236 -3.16 6.27 -20.27
C THR A 236 -1.95 5.45 -20.67
N ILE A 237 -1.65 5.40 -21.96
CA ILE A 237 -0.54 4.62 -22.51
C ILE A 237 0.41 5.55 -23.25
N ASP A 238 1.66 5.54 -22.82
CA ASP A 238 2.78 6.24 -23.46
C ASP A 238 3.58 5.21 -24.25
N TYR A 239 3.67 5.39 -25.56
CA TYR A 239 4.37 4.45 -26.43
C TYR A 239 5.31 5.13 -27.40
N ASP A 240 6.39 4.42 -27.70
CA ASP A 240 7.35 4.77 -28.73
C ASP A 240 7.09 3.91 -29.97
N LEU A 241 6.86 4.56 -31.11
CA LEU A 241 6.88 3.91 -32.41
C LEU A 241 8.31 3.93 -32.94
N TYR A 242 8.87 2.75 -33.17
CA TYR A 242 10.19 2.58 -33.75
C TYR A 242 10.06 2.28 -35.24
N GLN A 243 10.98 2.82 -36.04
CA GLN A 243 11.14 2.48 -37.45
C GLN A 243 12.62 2.21 -37.73
N GLY A 244 12.94 1.04 -38.30
CA GLY A 244 14.33 0.69 -38.60
C GLY A 244 15.26 0.64 -37.37
N GLY A 245 14.70 0.38 -36.19
CA GLY A 245 15.43 0.26 -34.92
C GLY A 245 15.69 1.57 -34.17
N SER A 246 15.14 2.70 -34.62
CA SER A 246 15.20 3.98 -33.90
C SER A 246 13.78 4.48 -33.60
N VAL A 247 13.62 5.22 -32.50
CA VAL A 247 12.36 5.90 -32.18
C VAL A 247 12.05 6.90 -33.29
N LEU A 248 10.92 6.73 -33.95
CA LEU A 248 10.38 7.66 -34.94
C LEU A 248 9.54 8.75 -34.27
N THR A 249 8.66 8.34 -33.35
CA THR A 249 7.80 9.25 -32.58
C THR A 249 7.39 8.61 -31.25
N SER A 250 7.00 9.45 -30.30
CA SER A 250 6.47 9.07 -28.99
C SER A 250 5.08 9.69 -28.85
N ILE A 251 4.10 8.88 -28.47
CA ILE A 251 2.69 9.29 -28.42
C ILE A 251 2.09 8.85 -27.10
N THR A 252 1.22 9.69 -26.55
CA THR A 252 0.38 9.37 -25.39
C THR A 252 -1.06 9.19 -25.85
N GLU A 253 -1.69 8.06 -25.55
CA GLU A 253 -3.12 7.84 -25.75
C GLU A 253 -3.86 7.84 -24.41
N ASN A 254 -4.95 8.61 -24.32
CA ASN A 254 -5.85 8.59 -23.17
C ASN A 254 -7.18 7.97 -23.60
N ILE A 255 -7.45 6.77 -23.10
CA ILE A 255 -8.54 5.94 -23.60
C ILE A 255 -9.44 5.41 -22.48
N THR A 256 -10.71 5.18 -22.82
CA THR A 256 -11.75 4.65 -21.94
C THR A 256 -12.42 3.45 -22.61
N LEU A 257 -12.57 2.35 -21.89
CA LEU A 257 -13.24 1.14 -22.37
C LEU A 257 -14.73 1.42 -22.62
N VAL A 258 -15.23 0.99 -23.77
CA VAL A 258 -16.67 1.08 -24.07
C VAL A 258 -17.41 -0.03 -23.29
N PRO A 259 -18.47 0.31 -22.54
CA PRO A 259 -19.25 -0.67 -21.76
C PRO A 259 -19.95 -1.75 -22.60
#